data_AF-A0A8K0C9J7-F1
#
_entry.id   AF-A0A8K0C9J7-F1
#
_cell.length_a   1.000
_cell.length_b   1.000
_cell.length_c   1.000
_cell.angle_alpha   90.00
_cell.angle_beta   90.00
_cell.angle_gamma   90.00
#
_symmetry.space_group_name_H-M   'P 1'
#
loop_
_entity.id
_entity.type
_entity.pdbx_description
1 polymer ?
#
loop_
_entity_poly.entity_id
_entity_poly.type
_entity_poly.pdbx_seq_one_letter_code
_entity_poly.pdbx_strand_id
1 'polypeptide(L)'
;MGKQRRQRQKLHLPAKDKSEVNDDQLEEGMDTLPSQPILMQPSENLFAGIDINFDHLKKDLLDDVRSVKSFKSLKSEVGGNKAMLKKDKIKLRRNMLLKKIDLLHEVKLKNKQRKKRKNISIIGDTNPLHDALPSLESLLKEKSTRVDNKKEDGSKKRKGIEKARKRKKQLVQGVQMMKNVLNNKNFQKDPLKMISQQVKTVVDRSKLQ
;
A
#
# COMPACT_ATOMS: atom_id res chain seq x y z
N MET A 1 -29.18 0.24 -36.65
CA MET A 1 -28.09 1.22 -36.39
C MET A 1 -26.95 0.53 -35.62
N GLY A 2 -26.06 -0.16 -36.33
CA GLY A 2 -24.95 -0.91 -35.71
C GLY A 2 -23.81 0.00 -35.26
N LYS A 3 -23.26 -0.23 -34.06
CA LYS A 3 -22.11 0.54 -33.54
C LYS A 3 -20.86 0.24 -34.38
N GLN A 4 -20.43 1.22 -35.17
CA GLN A 4 -19.23 1.14 -35.99
C GLN A 4 -18.00 1.01 -35.07
N ARG A 5 -17.30 -0.13 -35.15
CA ARG A 5 -16.08 -0.36 -34.38
C ARG A 5 -14.94 0.45 -35.00
N ARG A 6 -14.34 1.33 -34.19
CA ARG A 6 -13.15 2.10 -34.59
C ARG A 6 -11.95 1.16 -34.76
N GLN A 7 -11.22 1.32 -35.85
CA GLN A 7 -9.95 0.61 -36.08
C GLN A 7 -8.91 1.07 -35.05
N ARG A 8 -8.20 0.09 -34.48
CA ARG A 8 -7.12 0.35 -33.52
C ARG A 8 -5.81 0.47 -34.27
N GLN A 9 -5.13 1.61 -34.13
CA GLN A 9 -3.77 1.80 -34.63
C GLN A 9 -2.76 1.35 -33.56
N LYS A 10 -1.72 0.62 -33.99
CA LYS A 10 -0.58 0.26 -33.13
C LYS A 10 0.43 1.42 -33.16
N LEU A 11 0.73 1.99 -31.99
CA LEU A 11 1.65 3.15 -31.84
C LEU A 11 3.09 2.74 -31.50
N HIS A 12 3.42 1.45 -31.54
CA HIS A 12 4.76 0.97 -31.22
C HIS A 12 5.47 0.50 -32.48
N LEU A 13 6.68 1.00 -32.69
CA LEU A 13 7.62 0.51 -33.69
C LEU A 13 8.23 -0.81 -33.16
N PRO A 14 8.26 -1.89 -33.96
CA PRO A 14 8.96 -3.11 -33.57
C PRO A 14 10.47 -2.85 -33.49
N ALA A 15 11.14 -3.48 -32.54
CA ALA A 15 12.59 -3.44 -32.43
C ALA A 15 13.20 -4.03 -33.70
N LYS A 16 14.20 -3.35 -34.27
CA LYS A 16 14.97 -3.83 -35.41
C LYS A 16 16.08 -4.70 -34.85
N ASP A 17 16.06 -6.00 -35.17
CA ASP A 17 17.17 -6.89 -34.86
C ASP A 17 18.41 -6.40 -35.64
N LYS A 18 19.54 -6.28 -34.94
CA LYS A 18 20.84 -5.99 -35.56
C LYS A 18 21.24 -7.21 -36.39
N SER A 19 20.79 -7.25 -37.63
CA SER A 19 21.35 -8.13 -38.65
C SER A 19 22.60 -7.44 -39.20
N GLU A 20 23.74 -8.09 -38.96
CA GLU A 20 24.97 -8.09 -39.77
C GLU A 20 25.46 -6.73 -40.28
N VAL A 21 26.29 -6.10 -39.45
CA VAL A 21 27.25 -5.10 -39.93
C VAL A 21 28.41 -5.87 -40.55
N ASN A 22 28.54 -5.79 -41.87
CA ASN A 22 29.78 -6.12 -42.57
C ASN A 22 30.71 -4.89 -42.44
N ASP A 23 31.69 -5.00 -41.56
CA ASP A 23 32.78 -4.03 -41.39
C ASP A 23 33.98 -4.50 -42.23
N ASP A 24 34.12 -3.97 -43.43
CA ASP A 24 35.38 -3.98 -44.18
C ASP A 24 35.63 -2.56 -44.72
N GLN A 25 36.30 -1.74 -43.91
CA GLN A 25 37.31 -0.77 -44.34
C GLN A 25 37.97 -0.15 -43.09
N LEU A 26 39.21 -0.60 -42.85
CA LEU A 26 40.17 -0.04 -41.91
C LEU A 26 40.74 1.27 -42.48
N GLU A 27 40.92 2.30 -41.65
CA GLU A 27 42.19 3.05 -41.63
C GLU A 27 42.42 3.70 -40.25
N GLU A 28 43.63 3.39 -39.75
CA GLU A 28 44.54 4.07 -38.81
C GLU A 28 44.07 4.88 -37.58
N GLY A 29 44.62 4.48 -36.42
CA GLY A 29 45.13 5.42 -35.42
C GLY A 29 44.41 5.44 -34.08
N MET A 30 44.79 4.54 -33.17
CA MET A 30 45.07 4.77 -31.73
C MET A 30 45.06 3.44 -30.98
N ASP A 31 46.19 3.13 -30.36
CA ASP A 31 46.42 1.97 -29.50
C ASP A 31 45.46 1.97 -28.31
N THR A 32 44.34 1.26 -28.45
CA THR A 32 43.63 0.69 -27.31
C THR A 32 43.41 -0.77 -27.63
N LEU A 33 44.28 -1.64 -27.10
CA LEU A 33 44.07 -3.08 -27.11
C LEU A 33 42.64 -3.35 -26.61
N PRO A 34 41.77 -4.00 -27.39
CA PRO A 34 40.47 -4.40 -26.89
C PRO A 34 40.72 -5.43 -25.81
N SER A 35 40.47 -5.04 -24.56
CA SER A 35 40.34 -5.95 -23.43
C SER A 35 39.30 -7.00 -23.83
N GLN A 36 39.77 -8.16 -24.30
CA GLN A 36 38.90 -9.28 -24.56
C GLN A 36 38.07 -9.54 -23.29
N PRO A 37 36.77 -9.79 -23.39
CA PRO A 37 36.01 -10.20 -22.24
C PRO A 37 36.64 -11.51 -21.77
N ILE A 38 37.29 -11.49 -20.61
CA ILE A 38 37.79 -12.71 -19.98
C ILE A 38 36.54 -13.53 -19.66
N LEU A 39 36.18 -14.41 -20.60
CA LEU A 39 35.17 -15.43 -20.44
C LEU A 39 35.83 -16.53 -19.61
N MET A 40 36.11 -16.22 -18.34
CA MET A 40 36.50 -17.21 -17.34
C MET A 40 35.32 -18.15 -17.18
N GLN A 41 35.30 -19.20 -17.98
CA GLN A 41 34.45 -20.33 -17.68
C GLN A 41 34.98 -20.93 -16.38
N PRO A 42 34.15 -21.08 -15.34
CA PRO A 42 34.58 -21.68 -14.10
C PRO A 42 35.09 -23.09 -14.42
N SER A 43 36.34 -23.37 -14.04
CA SER A 43 37.07 -24.54 -14.53
C SER A 43 36.63 -25.87 -13.91
N GLU A 44 35.63 -25.90 -13.05
CA GLU A 44 35.05 -27.13 -12.50
C GLU A 44 33.75 -26.81 -11.78
N ASN A 45 32.99 -27.86 -11.44
CA ASN A 45 31.70 -27.74 -10.75
C ASN A 45 31.87 -27.02 -9.40
N LEU A 46 31.62 -25.70 -9.35
CA LEU A 46 31.73 -24.85 -8.15
C LEU A 46 30.91 -25.35 -6.94
N PHE A 47 29.97 -26.25 -7.18
CA PHE A 47 29.07 -26.81 -6.17
C PHE A 47 29.37 -28.28 -5.84
N ALA A 48 30.44 -28.86 -6.40
CA ALA A 48 30.88 -30.20 -6.03
C ALA A 48 31.29 -30.20 -4.55
N GLY A 49 30.62 -31.02 -3.72
CA GLY A 49 30.88 -31.14 -2.29
C GLY A 49 29.99 -30.30 -1.37
N ILE A 50 28.97 -29.61 -1.91
CA ILE A 50 27.99 -28.91 -1.07
C ILE A 50 26.81 -29.85 -0.79
N ASP A 51 26.81 -30.44 0.39
CA ASP A 51 25.72 -31.30 0.88
C ASP A 51 24.60 -30.44 1.49
N ILE A 52 23.66 -30.01 0.63
CA ILE A 52 22.49 -29.25 1.08
C ILE A 52 21.39 -30.21 1.57
N ASN A 53 21.24 -30.31 2.89
CA ASN A 53 20.12 -31.04 3.49
C ASN A 53 18.81 -30.23 3.39
N PHE A 54 17.92 -30.63 2.48
CA PHE A 54 16.64 -29.95 2.22
C PHE A 54 15.66 -29.95 3.39
N ASP A 55 15.85 -30.82 4.37
CA ASP A 55 15.02 -30.91 5.57
C ASP A 55 15.39 -29.86 6.63
N HIS A 56 16.63 -29.37 6.61
CA HIS A 56 17.10 -28.32 7.52
C HIS A 56 17.02 -26.91 6.91
N LEU A 57 16.63 -26.80 5.63
CA LEU A 57 16.40 -25.51 5.00
C LEU A 57 15.20 -24.81 5.65
N LYS A 58 15.37 -23.56 6.06
CA LYS A 58 14.24 -22.70 6.46
C LYS A 58 13.39 -22.42 5.22
N LYS A 59 12.31 -23.19 5.04
CA LYS A 59 11.35 -23.05 3.93
C LYS A 59 10.45 -21.82 4.11
N ASP A 60 10.31 -21.37 5.34
CA ASP A 60 9.50 -20.22 5.70
C ASP A 60 10.41 -19.05 6.09
N LEU A 61 10.42 -18.01 5.26
CA LEU A 61 10.83 -16.69 5.70
C LEU A 61 9.67 -16.09 6.52
N LEU A 62 9.99 -15.37 7.59
CA LEU A 62 9.01 -14.46 8.19
C LEU A 62 8.51 -13.56 7.07
N ASP A 63 7.19 -13.58 6.81
CA ASP A 63 6.51 -12.88 5.73
C ASP A 63 6.79 -11.36 5.76
N ASP A 64 7.97 -10.92 5.34
CA ASP A 64 8.27 -9.49 5.20
C ASP A 64 7.55 -8.90 3.97
N VAL A 65 6.93 -9.78 3.18
CA VAL A 65 5.89 -9.45 2.22
C VAL A 65 4.81 -10.53 2.31
N ARG A 66 3.91 -10.43 3.31
CA ARG A 66 2.55 -10.97 3.13
C ARG A 66 2.00 -10.33 1.87
N SER A 67 2.12 -11.04 0.75
CA SER A 67 1.51 -10.67 -0.52
C SER A 67 0.09 -10.24 -0.20
N VAL A 68 -0.32 -9.08 -0.72
CA VAL A 68 -1.70 -8.60 -0.63
C VAL A 68 -2.56 -9.81 -0.94
N LYS A 69 -3.28 -10.35 0.06
CA LYS A 69 -4.12 -11.54 -0.08
C LYS A 69 -4.91 -11.35 -1.36
N SER A 70 -4.44 -12.00 -2.42
CA SER A 70 -4.98 -11.71 -3.73
C SER A 70 -6.42 -12.22 -3.70
N PHE A 71 -7.27 -11.75 -4.61
CA PHE A 71 -8.65 -12.26 -4.76
C PHE A 71 -8.76 -13.81 -4.90
N LYS A 72 -7.61 -14.50 -4.98
CA LYS A 72 -7.43 -15.95 -4.99
C LYS A 72 -7.55 -16.58 -3.59
N SER A 73 -7.14 -15.92 -2.49
CA SER A 73 -7.20 -16.51 -1.13
C SER A 73 -8.62 -16.52 -0.55
N LEU A 74 -9.43 -15.49 -0.82
CA LEU A 74 -10.85 -15.49 -0.43
C LEU A 74 -11.66 -16.56 -1.19
N LYS A 75 -11.17 -17.03 -2.34
CA LYS A 75 -11.79 -18.11 -3.12
C LYS A 75 -11.42 -19.50 -2.61
N SER A 76 -10.24 -19.67 -2.02
CA SER A 76 -9.82 -20.93 -1.41
C SER A 76 -10.48 -21.16 -0.05
N GLU A 77 -10.80 -20.10 0.69
CA GLU A 77 -11.50 -20.20 1.98
C GLU A 77 -12.96 -20.70 1.82
N VAL A 78 -13.67 -20.28 0.77
CA VAL A 78 -15.08 -20.69 0.54
C VAL A 78 -15.21 -22.03 -0.20
N GLY A 79 -14.25 -22.39 -1.04
CA GLY A 79 -14.29 -23.62 -1.86
C GLY A 79 -13.57 -24.83 -1.28
N GLY A 80 -12.93 -24.69 -0.11
CA GLY A 80 -11.86 -25.59 0.31
C GLY A 80 -10.76 -25.67 -0.74
N ASN A 81 -9.81 -26.58 -0.59
CA ASN A 81 -8.70 -26.75 -1.55
C ASN A 81 -9.14 -27.22 -2.97
N LYS A 82 -10.45 -27.20 -3.30
CA LYS A 82 -11.01 -27.59 -4.59
C LYS A 82 -11.20 -26.37 -5.50
N ALA A 83 -10.71 -26.48 -6.74
CA ALA A 83 -10.84 -25.44 -7.73
C ALA A 83 -12.31 -25.24 -8.17
N MET A 84 -12.96 -24.15 -7.73
CA MET A 84 -14.34 -23.86 -8.13
C MET A 84 -14.51 -23.65 -9.65
N LEU A 85 -15.65 -24.07 -10.20
CA LEU A 85 -16.03 -23.85 -11.60
C LEU A 85 -16.15 -22.34 -11.93
N LYS A 86 -15.92 -21.97 -13.20
CA LYS A 86 -16.00 -20.56 -13.66
C LYS A 86 -17.39 -19.96 -13.42
N LYS A 87 -18.46 -20.75 -13.61
CA LYS A 87 -19.85 -20.34 -13.40
C LYS A 87 -20.08 -19.95 -11.93
N ASP A 88 -19.62 -20.76 -11.00
CA ASP A 88 -19.80 -20.52 -9.55
C ASP A 88 -18.96 -19.34 -9.07
N LYS A 89 -17.75 -19.18 -9.62
CA LYS A 89 -16.92 -18.00 -9.37
C LYS A 89 -17.60 -16.69 -9.79
N ILE A 90 -18.35 -16.68 -10.89
CA ILE A 90 -19.08 -15.49 -11.35
C ILE A 90 -20.28 -15.21 -10.43
N LYS A 91 -21.06 -16.25 -10.09
CA LYS A 91 -22.19 -16.13 -9.14
C LYS A 91 -21.73 -15.62 -7.78
N LEU A 92 -20.65 -16.19 -7.23
CA LEU A 92 -20.08 -15.76 -5.95
C LEU A 92 -19.68 -14.29 -5.96
N ARG A 93 -19.01 -13.83 -7.02
CA ARG A 93 -18.64 -12.40 -7.15
C ARG A 93 -19.86 -11.50 -7.19
N ARG A 94 -20.89 -11.87 -7.96
CA ARG A 94 -22.14 -11.12 -8.03
C ARG A 94 -22.81 -11.06 -6.66
N ASN A 95 -22.96 -12.19 -5.98
CA ASN A 95 -23.60 -12.27 -4.67
C ASN A 95 -22.84 -11.47 -3.60
N MET A 96 -21.50 -11.57 -3.60
CA MET A 96 -20.66 -10.79 -2.69
C MET A 96 -20.77 -9.29 -2.96
N LEU A 97 -20.88 -8.88 -4.24
CA LEU A 97 -21.08 -7.49 -4.61
C LEU A 97 -22.45 -6.98 -4.14
N LEU A 98 -23.52 -7.75 -4.39
CA LEU A 98 -24.87 -7.41 -3.95
C LEU A 98 -24.92 -7.27 -2.44
N LYS A 99 -24.41 -8.25 -1.69
CA LYS A 99 -24.33 -8.20 -0.22
C LYS A 99 -23.60 -6.94 0.28
N LYS A 100 -22.53 -6.51 -0.39
CA LYS A 100 -21.83 -5.26 -0.04
C LYS A 100 -22.69 -4.02 -0.27
N ILE A 101 -23.42 -3.98 -1.39
CA ILE A 101 -24.32 -2.87 -1.72
C ILE A 101 -25.45 -2.80 -0.69
N ASP A 102 -26.05 -3.95 -0.35
CA ASP A 102 -27.14 -4.04 0.62
C ASP A 102 -26.70 -3.57 2.01
N LEU A 103 -25.56 -4.05 2.50
CA LEU A 103 -24.98 -3.61 3.77
C LEU A 103 -24.72 -2.09 3.79
N LEU A 104 -24.20 -1.53 2.70
CA LEU A 104 -24.00 -0.07 2.60
C LEU A 104 -25.31 0.70 2.62
N HIS A 105 -26.35 0.16 1.97
CA HIS A 105 -27.67 0.77 1.95
C HIS A 105 -28.30 0.74 3.34
N GLU A 106 -28.25 -0.39 4.04
CA GLU A 106 -28.71 -0.53 5.42
C GLU A 106 -28.01 0.45 6.37
N VAL A 107 -26.67 0.56 6.29
CA VAL A 107 -25.90 1.50 7.10
C VAL A 107 -26.31 2.95 6.80
N LYS A 108 -26.52 3.30 5.52
CA LYS A 108 -27.00 4.64 5.14
C LYS A 108 -28.39 4.94 5.70
N LEU A 109 -29.31 3.98 5.61
CA LEU A 109 -30.67 4.12 6.14
C LEU A 109 -30.67 4.29 7.66
N LYS A 110 -29.94 3.43 8.39
CA LYS A 110 -29.75 3.54 9.84
C LYS A 110 -29.16 4.89 10.24
N ASN A 111 -28.15 5.37 9.52
CA ASN A 111 -27.56 6.69 9.76
C ASN A 111 -28.55 7.84 9.52
N LYS A 112 -29.37 7.76 8.47
CA LYS A 112 -30.40 8.77 8.19
C LYS A 112 -31.45 8.80 9.31
N GLN A 113 -31.90 7.62 9.76
CA GLN A 113 -32.84 7.50 10.88
C GLN A 113 -32.24 8.04 12.19
N ARG A 114 -30.99 7.68 12.50
CA ARG A 114 -30.27 8.20 13.67
C ARG A 114 -30.17 9.73 13.66
N LYS A 115 -29.87 10.33 12.50
CA LYS A 115 -29.86 11.80 12.36
C LYS A 115 -31.23 12.43 12.60
N LYS A 116 -32.32 11.81 12.12
CA LYS A 116 -33.68 12.29 12.39
C LYS A 116 -34.00 12.22 13.89
N ARG A 117 -33.70 11.10 14.55
CA ARG A 117 -33.92 10.89 15.99
C ARG A 117 -33.18 11.90 16.85
N LYS A 118 -31.94 12.25 16.51
CA LYS A 118 -31.15 13.27 17.22
C LYS A 118 -31.82 14.64 17.29
N ASN A 119 -32.68 14.96 16.31
CA ASN A 119 -33.36 16.27 16.25
C ASN A 119 -34.74 16.24 16.91
N ILE A 120 -35.26 15.07 17.30
CA ILE A 120 -36.56 14.93 17.95
C ILE A 120 -36.32 15.01 19.48
N SER A 121 -37.17 15.75 20.19
CA SER A 121 -37.10 15.83 21.66
C SER A 121 -37.22 14.44 22.28
N ILE A 122 -36.28 14.12 23.17
CA ILE A 122 -35.88 12.77 23.61
C ILE A 122 -36.90 12.15 24.61
N ILE A 123 -38.16 12.53 24.59
CA ILE A 123 -39.15 11.97 25.51
C ILE A 123 -39.62 10.62 24.94
N GLY A 124 -38.93 9.54 25.32
CA GLY A 124 -39.39 8.16 25.14
C GLY A 124 -38.71 7.32 24.05
N ASP A 125 -37.75 7.84 23.27
CA ASP A 125 -36.98 7.02 22.32
C ASP A 125 -35.80 6.34 23.03
N THR A 126 -35.85 5.01 23.18
CA THR A 126 -34.79 4.20 23.80
C THR A 126 -33.72 3.73 22.81
N ASN A 127 -33.95 3.90 21.51
CA ASN A 127 -33.00 3.50 20.46
C ASN A 127 -31.60 4.15 20.58
N PRO A 128 -31.46 5.42 21.00
CA PRO A 128 -30.15 6.03 21.22
C PRO A 128 -29.31 5.27 22.26
N LEU A 129 -29.93 4.68 23.28
CA LEU A 129 -29.26 3.88 24.29
C LEU A 129 -28.75 2.57 23.68
N HIS A 130 -29.59 1.88 22.90
CA HIS A 130 -29.18 0.65 22.20
C HIS A 130 -28.07 0.89 21.18
N ASP A 131 -28.15 1.99 20.40
CA ASP A 131 -27.13 2.36 19.40
C ASP A 131 -25.78 2.77 20.03
N ALA A 132 -25.79 3.20 21.29
CA ALA A 132 -24.58 3.59 22.03
C ALA A 132 -23.82 2.38 22.59
N LEU A 133 -24.45 1.20 22.64
CA LEU A 133 -23.84 -0.01 23.18
C LEU A 133 -23.13 -0.81 22.06
N PRO A 134 -21.96 -1.41 22.36
CA PRO A 134 -21.34 -2.37 21.46
C PRO A 134 -22.21 -3.63 21.31
N SER A 135 -22.20 -4.23 20.13
CA SER A 135 -22.95 -5.48 19.89
C SER A 135 -22.35 -6.63 20.70
N LEU A 136 -23.19 -7.59 21.10
CA LEU A 136 -22.75 -8.80 21.82
C LEU A 136 -21.65 -9.55 21.05
N GLU A 137 -21.77 -9.60 19.71
CA GLU A 137 -20.75 -10.21 18.85
C GLU A 137 -19.41 -9.46 18.90
N SER A 138 -19.44 -8.12 19.00
CA SER A 138 -18.23 -7.30 19.20
C SER A 138 -17.59 -7.63 20.55
N LEU A 139 -18.38 -7.71 21.61
CA LEU A 139 -17.92 -8.05 22.96
C LEU A 139 -17.33 -9.47 23.03
N LEU A 140 -17.94 -10.44 22.36
CA LEU A 140 -17.46 -11.81 22.30
C LEU A 140 -16.14 -11.91 21.49
N LYS A 141 -16.04 -11.20 20.36
CA LYS A 141 -14.78 -11.09 19.59
C LYS A 141 -13.68 -10.42 20.40
N GLU A 142 -13.98 -9.34 21.10
CA GLU A 142 -13.02 -8.69 21.99
C GLU A 142 -12.56 -9.62 23.11
N LYS A 143 -13.45 -10.39 23.75
CA LYS A 143 -13.06 -11.35 24.79
C LYS A 143 -12.17 -12.47 24.24
N SER A 144 -12.48 -13.01 23.06
CA SER A 144 -11.64 -14.04 22.42
C SER A 144 -10.26 -13.54 22.01
N THR A 145 -10.10 -12.23 21.82
CA THR A 145 -8.84 -11.62 21.39
C THR A 145 -8.07 -10.93 22.52
N ARG A 146 -8.61 -10.91 23.75
CA ARG A 146 -7.92 -10.35 24.93
C ARG A 146 -6.71 -11.16 25.40
N VAL A 147 -6.57 -12.41 24.97
CA VAL A 147 -5.39 -13.24 25.30
C VAL A 147 -4.18 -12.86 24.43
N ASP A 148 -4.40 -12.34 23.22
CA ASP A 148 -3.32 -12.03 22.27
C ASP A 148 -3.17 -10.53 21.92
N ASN A 149 -4.13 -9.68 22.29
CA ASN A 149 -4.07 -8.25 22.01
C ASN A 149 -3.38 -7.47 23.14
N LYS A 150 -2.07 -7.68 23.33
CA LYS A 150 -1.24 -6.48 23.55
C LYS A 150 -1.49 -5.60 22.34
N LYS A 151 -1.79 -4.32 22.56
CA LYS A 151 -1.81 -3.33 21.48
C LYS A 151 -0.41 -3.30 20.90
N GLU A 152 -0.11 -4.20 19.98
CA GLU A 152 0.92 -3.92 19.01
C GLU A 152 0.41 -2.67 18.31
N ASP A 153 1.07 -1.56 18.57
CA ASP A 153 1.11 -0.41 17.67
C ASP A 153 1.64 -0.96 16.35
N GLY A 154 0.78 -1.68 15.63
CA GLY A 154 1.15 -2.53 14.51
C GLY A 154 1.95 -1.65 13.59
N SER A 155 3.26 -1.95 13.50
CA SER A 155 4.26 -1.09 12.88
C SER A 155 3.66 -0.56 11.59
N LYS A 156 3.26 0.73 11.60
CA LYS A 156 2.46 1.28 10.49
C LYS A 156 3.26 1.01 9.24
N LYS A 157 2.78 0.11 8.38
CA LYS A 157 3.51 -0.32 7.18
C LYS A 157 4.03 0.93 6.49
N ARG A 158 5.33 0.94 6.17
CA ARG A 158 5.97 2.10 5.55
C ARG A 158 5.16 2.47 4.31
N LYS A 159 4.55 3.65 4.33
CA LYS A 159 3.75 4.12 3.19
C LYS A 159 4.69 4.22 1.99
N GLY A 160 4.24 3.75 0.82
CA GLY A 160 4.99 3.93 -0.42
C GLY A 160 5.24 5.42 -0.72
N ILE A 161 6.17 5.69 -1.63
CA ILE A 161 6.58 7.05 -2.02
C ILE A 161 5.35 7.89 -2.38
N GLU A 162 5.25 9.09 -1.82
CA GLU A 162 4.13 9.98 -2.10
C GLU A 162 4.12 10.45 -3.57
N LYS A 163 2.92 10.68 -4.12
CA LYS A 163 2.75 11.18 -5.50
C LYS A 163 3.58 12.44 -5.73
N ALA A 164 4.20 12.56 -6.91
CA ALA A 164 5.07 13.69 -7.27
C ALA A 164 4.42 15.08 -7.03
N ARG A 165 3.13 15.24 -7.37
CA ARG A 165 2.38 16.48 -7.11
C ARG A 165 2.33 16.84 -5.62
N LYS A 166 2.14 15.84 -4.75
CA LYS A 166 2.09 16.05 -3.29
C LYS A 166 3.47 16.43 -2.75
N ARG A 167 4.51 15.75 -3.20
CA ARG A 167 5.92 16.08 -2.88
C ARG A 167 6.26 17.51 -3.29
N LYS A 168 5.92 17.92 -4.52
CA LYS A 168 6.11 19.31 -4.99
C LYS A 168 5.37 20.31 -4.11
N LYS A 169 4.13 20.03 -3.72
CA LYS A 169 3.35 20.91 -2.84
C LYS A 169 3.99 21.04 -1.45
N GLN A 170 4.43 19.93 -0.85
CA GLN A 170 5.12 19.94 0.43
C GLN A 170 6.44 20.71 0.37
N LEU A 171 7.20 20.54 -0.71
CA LEU A 171 8.45 21.28 -0.93
C LEU A 171 8.19 22.79 -0.97
N VAL A 172 7.24 23.24 -1.79
CA VAL A 172 6.90 24.67 -1.91
C VAL A 172 6.41 25.22 -0.57
N GLN A 173 5.57 24.47 0.14
CA GLN A 173 5.12 24.86 1.48
C GLN A 173 6.28 24.95 2.47
N GLY A 174 7.22 24.01 2.44
CA GLY A 174 8.42 24.02 3.28
C GLY A 174 9.31 25.24 3.00
N VAL A 175 9.54 25.56 1.73
CA VAL A 175 10.30 26.76 1.33
C VAL A 175 9.60 28.05 1.82
N GLN A 176 8.27 28.14 1.67
CA GLN A 176 7.50 29.28 2.17
C GLN A 176 7.58 29.41 3.70
N MET A 177 7.43 28.30 4.42
CA MET A 177 7.56 28.28 5.88
C MET A 177 8.95 28.74 6.32
N MET A 178 10.00 28.26 5.66
CA MET A 178 11.37 28.67 5.95
C MET A 178 11.59 30.17 5.71
N LYS A 179 11.12 30.70 4.58
CA LYS A 179 11.17 32.15 4.30
C LYS A 179 10.46 32.95 5.40
N ASN A 180 9.28 32.51 5.84
CA ASN A 180 8.53 33.18 6.89
C ASN A 180 9.27 33.17 8.25
N VAL A 181 9.92 32.05 8.59
CA VAL A 181 10.74 31.94 9.82
C VAL A 181 11.94 32.88 9.75
N LEU A 182 12.65 32.92 8.62
CA LEU A 182 13.79 33.80 8.42
C LEU A 182 13.42 35.29 8.44
N ASN A 183 12.21 35.64 7.99
CA ASN A 183 11.70 37.01 8.04
C ASN A 183 11.24 37.44 9.45
N ASN A 184 11.15 36.51 10.42
CA ASN A 184 10.70 36.84 11.76
C ASN A 184 11.83 37.48 12.58
N LYS A 185 11.61 38.72 13.04
CA LYS A 185 12.58 39.49 13.85
C LYS A 185 13.01 38.76 15.12
N ASN A 186 12.11 38.02 15.77
CA ASN A 186 12.43 37.29 17.00
C ASN A 186 13.37 36.10 16.73
N PHE A 187 13.19 35.46 15.57
CA PHE A 187 14.05 34.35 15.13
C PHE A 187 15.43 34.85 14.68
N GLN A 188 15.50 36.01 14.04
CA GLN A 188 16.78 36.64 13.66
C GLN A 188 17.62 37.07 14.88
N LYS A 189 16.96 37.55 15.96
CA LYS A 189 17.64 37.96 17.19
C LYS A 189 18.23 36.76 17.94
N ASP A 190 17.38 35.81 18.32
CA ASP A 190 17.78 34.64 19.11
C ASP A 190 17.06 33.37 18.61
N PRO A 191 17.62 32.65 17.61
CA PRO A 191 16.94 31.50 17.01
C PRO A 191 16.74 30.36 18.01
N LEU A 192 17.75 30.08 18.86
CA LEU A 192 17.71 29.01 19.85
C LEU A 192 16.60 29.23 20.89
N LYS A 193 16.44 30.47 21.36
CA LYS A 193 15.40 30.84 22.32
C LYS A 193 14.02 30.68 21.72
N MET A 194 13.81 31.16 20.49
CA MET A 194 12.55 31.01 19.76
C MET A 194 12.19 29.52 19.56
N ILE A 195 13.16 28.70 19.14
CA ILE A 195 12.97 27.25 18.97
C ILE A 195 12.59 26.60 20.31
N SER A 196 13.29 26.93 21.40
CA SER A 196 13.00 26.36 22.73
C SER A 196 11.58 26.70 23.21
N GLN A 197 11.12 27.93 22.98
CA GLN A 197 9.75 28.36 23.28
C GLN A 197 8.74 27.61 22.42
N GLN A 198 9.00 27.46 21.12
CA GLN A 198 8.15 26.73 20.20
C GLN A 198 8.00 25.26 20.63
N VAL A 199 9.09 24.59 20.99
CA VAL A 199 9.06 23.20 21.49
C VAL A 199 8.24 23.11 22.78
N LYS A 200 8.43 24.03 23.72
CA LYS A 200 7.64 24.09 24.96
C LYS A 200 6.14 24.22 24.68
N THR A 201 5.74 25.14 23.79
CA THR A 201 4.32 25.33 23.44
C THR A 201 3.70 24.09 22.79
N VAL A 202 4.45 23.36 21.95
CA VAL A 202 3.98 22.09 21.34
C VAL A 202 3.78 21.01 22.41
N VAL A 203 4.71 20.87 23.34
CA VAL A 203 4.61 19.91 24.44
C VAL A 203 3.41 20.24 25.33
N ASP A 204 3.24 21.50 25.73
CA ASP A 204 2.13 21.93 26.58
C ASP A 204 0.77 21.70 25.90
N ARG A 205 0.67 21.96 24.58
CA ARG A 205 -0.52 21.68 23.79
C ARG A 205 -0.85 20.19 23.73
N SER A 206 0.17 19.32 23.64
CA SER A 206 -0.03 17.87 23.60
C SER A 206 -0.51 17.28 24.93
N LYS A 207 -0.20 17.93 26.06
CA LYS A 207 -0.67 17.52 27.39
C LYS A 207 -2.14 17.87 27.65
N LEU A 208 -2.69 18.83 26.91
CA LEU A 208 -4.09 19.27 27.04
C LEU A 208 -5.07 18.45 26.18
N GLN A 209 -4.57 17.53 25.34
CA GLN A 209 -5.37 16.65 24.48
C GLN A 209 -5.36 15.22 25.01
#